data_AF-A0A7C1FJD1-F1
#
_entry.id   AF-A0A7C1FJD1-F1
#
_cell.length_a   1.000
_cell.length_b   1.000
_cell.length_c   1.000
_cell.angle_alpha   90.00
_cell.angle_beta   90.00
_cell.angle_gamma   90.00
#
_symmetry.space_group_name_H-M   'P 1'
#
loop_
_entity.id
_entity.type
_entity.pdbx_description
1 polymer ?
#
loop_
_entity_poly.entity_id
_entity_poly.type
_entity_poly.pdbx_seq_one_letter_code
_entity_poly.pdbx_strand_id
1 'polypeptide(L)'
;SDIAWDLIRLGWASVAQTAITTVQDLLSLGHEHRMNTPGTSGPPNWRWRLLPGALSPAVQARLYELTAIYGRLPVKAEAPGR
;
A
#
# COMPACT_ATOMS: atom_id res chain seq x y z
N SER A 1 2.34 -15.55 -9.58
CA SER A 1 1.42 -14.98 -8.59
C SER A 1 2.25 -14.18 -7.61
N ASP A 2 1.74 -13.04 -7.19
CA ASP A 2 2.40 -12.08 -6.30
C ASP A 2 1.45 -11.88 -5.11
N ILE A 3 1.69 -12.66 -4.05
CA ILE A 3 0.72 -12.83 -2.97
C ILE A 3 0.38 -11.51 -2.25
N ALA A 4 1.34 -10.60 -2.14
CA ALA A 4 1.11 -9.28 -1.55
C ALA A 4 0.08 -8.50 -2.36
N TRP A 5 0.25 -8.45 -3.68
CA TRP A 5 -0.68 -7.75 -4.57
C TRP A 5 -2.01 -8.46 -4.74
N ASP A 6 -2.04 -9.79 -4.68
CA ASP A 6 -3.28 -10.56 -4.68
C ASP A 6 -4.12 -10.21 -3.43
N LEU A 7 -3.50 -10.06 -2.26
CA LEU A 7 -4.18 -9.61 -1.03
C LEU A 7 -4.57 -8.12 -1.05
N ILE A 8 -3.71 -7.25 -1.60
CA ILE A 8 -4.05 -5.83 -1.83
C ILE A 8 -5.31 -5.74 -2.70
N ARG A 9 -5.37 -6.51 -3.79
CA ARG A 9 -6.52 -6.56 -4.68
C ARG A 9 -7.79 -6.98 -3.95
N LEU A 10 -7.73 -7.99 -3.08
CA LEU A 10 -8.88 -8.41 -2.27
C LEU A 10 -9.33 -7.31 -1.30
N GLY A 11 -8.39 -6.63 -0.64
CA GLY A 11 -8.69 -5.49 0.23
C GLY A 11 -9.39 -4.35 -0.52
N TRP A 12 -8.88 -4.01 -1.72
CA TRP A 12 -9.47 -3.00 -2.59
C TRP A 12 -10.86 -3.41 -3.10
N ALA A 13 -11.08 -4.69 -3.41
CA ALA A 13 -12.37 -5.21 -3.88
C ALA A 13 -13.45 -5.30 -2.79
N SER A 14 -13.07 -5.19 -1.51
CA SER A 14 -14.00 -5.33 -0.40
C SER A 14 -15.02 -4.18 -0.31
N VAL A 15 -16.08 -4.38 0.48
CA VAL A 15 -17.08 -3.34 0.81
C VAL A 15 -16.61 -2.36 1.89
N ALA A 16 -15.37 -2.50 2.39
CA ALA A 16 -14.86 -1.62 3.44
C ALA A 16 -14.75 -0.18 2.92
N GLN A 17 -15.18 0.79 3.74
CA GLN A 17 -15.08 2.22 3.41
C GLN A 17 -13.62 2.64 3.17
N THR A 18 -12.69 2.09 3.96
CA THR A 18 -11.26 2.40 3.86
C THR A 18 -10.46 1.11 3.67
N ALA A 19 -9.58 1.09 2.68
CA ALA A 19 -8.59 0.03 2.47
C ALA A 19 -7.19 0.62 2.60
N ILE A 20 -6.32 -0.04 3.37
CA ILE A 20 -4.95 0.39 3.64
C ILE A 20 -4.02 -0.80 3.41
N THR A 21 -2.84 -0.55 2.84
CA THR A 21 -1.76 -1.52 2.72
C THR A 21 -0.45 -0.88 3.19
N THR A 22 0.56 -1.71 3.49
CA THR A 22 1.88 -1.22 3.89
C THR A 22 2.74 -0.95 2.66
N VAL A 23 3.74 -0.08 2.79
CA VAL A 23 4.72 0.13 1.70
C VAL A 23 5.53 -1.14 1.45
N GLN A 24 5.76 -1.96 2.49
CA GLN A 24 6.41 -3.26 2.35
C GLN A 24 5.64 -4.19 1.42
N ASP A 25 4.30 -4.22 1.51
CA ASP A 25 3.45 -5.02 0.64
C ASP A 25 3.44 -4.49 -0.81
N LEU A 26 3.41 -3.17 -1.00
CA LEU A 26 3.51 -2.55 -2.34
C LEU A 26 4.81 -2.95 -3.07
N LEU A 27 5.87 -3.17 -2.31
CA LEU A 27 7.19 -3.56 -2.78
C LEU A 27 7.42 -5.09 -2.75
N SER A 28 6.41 -5.88 -2.35
CA SER A 28 6.46 -7.34 -2.20
C SER A 28 7.67 -7.82 -1.38
N LEU A 29 7.98 -7.12 -0.29
CA LEU A 29 9.15 -7.38 0.55
C LEU A 29 8.93 -8.55 1.53
N GLY A 30 10.02 -9.23 1.88
CA GLY A 30 10.02 -10.37 2.81
C GLY A 30 9.92 -10.00 4.29
N HIS A 31 9.96 -11.02 5.14
CA HIS A 31 9.82 -10.91 6.59
C HIS A 31 10.88 -10.00 7.25
N GLU A 32 12.08 -9.92 6.68
CA GLU A 32 13.19 -9.07 7.10
C GLU A 32 12.85 -7.56 7.07
N HIS A 33 11.76 -7.19 6.39
CA HIS A 33 11.27 -5.81 6.30
C HIS A 33 10.13 -5.46 7.27
N ARG A 34 9.80 -6.37 8.21
CA ARG A 34 8.80 -6.07 9.25
C ARG A 34 9.17 -4.81 10.03
N MET A 35 8.17 -3.96 10.26
CA MET A 35 8.34 -2.78 11.09
C MET A 35 8.53 -3.14 12.57
N ASN A 36 7.84 -4.15 13.09
CA ASN A 36 7.90 -4.53 14.49
C ASN A 36 7.57 -6.03 14.69
N THR A 37 8.21 -6.65 15.67
CA THR A 37 7.89 -7.98 16.20
C THR A 37 7.51 -7.85 17.68
N PRO A 38 6.21 -7.86 18.02
CA PRO A 38 5.74 -7.74 19.40
C PRO A 38 6.41 -8.77 20.33
N GLY A 39 6.69 -8.37 21.57
CA GLY A 39 7.40 -9.21 22.55
C GLY A 39 8.92 -9.21 22.41
N THR A 40 9.48 -8.44 21.47
CA THR A 40 10.94 -8.24 21.34
C THR A 40 11.31 -6.77 21.55
N SER A 41 12.56 -6.51 21.93
CA SER A 41 13.07 -5.15 22.20
C SER A 41 14.34 -4.88 21.40
N GLY A 42 14.55 -3.60 21.05
CA GLY A 42 15.71 -3.19 20.27
C GLY A 42 15.62 -3.54 18.78
N PRO A 43 16.73 -3.42 18.04
CA PRO A 43 16.81 -3.77 16.63
C PRO A 43 16.39 -5.24 16.37
N PRO A 44 15.67 -5.53 15.27
CA PRO A 44 15.38 -4.65 14.14
C PRO A 44 14.07 -3.85 14.24
N ASN A 45 13.36 -3.88 15.38
CA ASN A 45 12.08 -3.18 15.52
C ASN A 45 12.21 -1.67 15.31
N TRP A 46 11.25 -1.09 14.60
CA TRP A 46 11.11 0.34 14.32
C TRP A 46 12.26 0.93 13.49
N ARG A 47 13.04 0.08 12.81
CA ARG A 47 14.22 0.51 12.03
C ARG A 47 14.06 0.36 10.53
N TRP A 48 12.95 -0.20 10.04
CA TRP A 48 12.72 -0.30 8.60
C TRP A 48 12.65 1.10 7.96
N ARG A 49 13.30 1.27 6.81
CA ARG A 49 13.34 2.52 6.05
C ARG A 49 13.08 2.27 4.58
N LEU A 50 12.24 3.11 3.99
CA LEU A 50 12.06 3.17 2.56
C LEU A 50 13.34 3.67 1.88
N LEU A 51 13.77 2.97 0.83
CA LEU A 51 14.90 3.40 0.01
C LEU A 51 14.46 4.50 -0.98
N PRO A 52 15.31 5.49 -1.27
CA PRO A 52 15.04 6.48 -2.31
C PRO A 52 14.71 5.79 -3.64
N GLY A 53 13.61 6.22 -4.28
CA GLY A 53 13.18 5.68 -5.59
C GLY A 53 12.51 4.30 -5.57
N ALA A 54 12.37 3.65 -4.42
CA ALA A 54 11.72 2.33 -4.35
C ALA A 54 10.24 2.35 -4.76
N LEU A 55 9.52 3.44 -4.46
CA LEU A 55 8.19 3.71 -4.99
C LEU A 55 8.30 4.20 -6.44
N SER A 56 8.61 3.25 -7.33
CA SER A 56 8.81 3.51 -8.76
C SER A 56 7.51 3.91 -9.46
N PRO A 57 7.59 4.53 -10.66
CA PRO A 57 6.42 4.79 -11.48
C PRO A 57 5.57 3.55 -11.77
N ALA A 58 6.18 2.36 -11.84
CA ALA A 58 5.46 1.11 -12.03
C ALA A 58 4.60 0.72 -10.81
N VAL A 59 5.14 0.89 -9.59
CA VAL A 59 4.38 0.66 -8.34
C VAL A 59 3.22 1.65 -8.23
N GLN A 60 3.48 2.93 -8.55
CA GLN A 60 2.46 3.96 -8.59
C GLN A 60 1.34 3.62 -9.59
N ALA A 61 1.69 3.26 -10.83
CA ALA A 61 0.74 2.93 -11.87
C ALA A 61 -0.15 1.73 -11.48
N ARG A 62 0.46 0.68 -10.93
CA ARG A 62 -0.27 -0.52 -10.48
C ARG A 62 -1.25 -0.22 -9.34
N LEU A 63 -0.83 0.59 -8.35
CA LEU A 63 -1.71 1.00 -7.26
C LEU A 63 -2.85 1.89 -7.77
N TYR A 64 -2.55 2.83 -8.67
CA TYR A 64 -3.54 3.71 -9.29
C TYR A 64 -4.58 2.90 -10.07
N GLU A 65 -4.14 1.93 -10.87
CA GLU A 65 -5.02 1.05 -11.65
C GLU A 65 -5.99 0.27 -10.76
N LEU A 66 -5.50 -0.39 -9.70
CA LEU A 66 -6.37 -1.08 -8.75
C LEU A 66 -7.34 -0.12 -8.06
N THR A 67 -6.86 1.06 -7.68
CA THR A 67 -7.68 2.09 -7.05
C THR A 67 -8.80 2.56 -7.99
N ALA A 68 -8.54 2.66 -9.29
CA ALA A 68 -9.52 2.98 -10.31
C ALA A 68 -10.53 1.84 -10.54
N ILE A 69 -10.04 0.61 -10.75
CA ILE A 69 -10.87 -0.59 -11.01
C ILE A 69 -11.91 -0.79 -9.90
N TYR A 70 -11.53 -0.56 -8.64
CA TYR A 70 -12.41 -0.78 -7.49
C TYR A 70 -13.12 0.48 -7.00
N GLY A 71 -13.15 1.55 -7.79
CA GLY A 71 -13.93 2.76 -7.48
C GLY A 71 -13.46 3.52 -6.24
N ARG A 72 -12.16 3.47 -5.94
CA ARG A 72 -11.53 4.10 -4.76
C ARG A 72 -10.74 5.36 -5.10
N LEU A 73 -10.83 5.87 -6.33
CA LEU A 73 -10.24 7.16 -6.69
C LEU A 73 -10.93 8.29 -5.92
N PRO A 74 -10.20 9.35 -5.53
CA PRO A 74 -10.82 10.52 -4.94
C PRO A 74 -11.84 11.10 -5.92
N VAL A 75 -13.02 11.45 -5.41
CA VAL A 75 -13.99 12.22 -6.17
C VAL A 75 -13.34 13.56 -6.50
N LYS A 76 -13.35 13.95 -7.78
CA LYS A 76 -12.93 15.30 -8.17
C LYS A 76 -13.78 16.28 -7.38
N ALA A 77 -13.15 17.13 -6.57
CA ALA A 77 -13.87 18.24 -5.95
C ALA A 77 -14.47 19.07 -7.10
N GLU A 78 -15.80 19.24 -7.10
CA GLU A 78 -16.42 20.25 -7.94
C GLU A 78 -15.79 21.60 -7.54
N ALA A 79 -15.31 22.35 -8.52
CA ALA A 79 -14.92 23.73 -8.28
C ALA A 79 -16.13 24.44 -7.69
N PRO A 80 -15.99 25.27 -6.63
CA PRO A 80 -17.11 26.05 -6.13
C PRO A 80 -17.69 26.82 -7.32
N GLY A 81 -18.99 26.64 -7.56
CA GLY A 81 -19.71 27.33 -8.62
C GLY A 81 -19.42 28.82 -8.53
N ARG A 82 -19.06 29.43 -9.66
CA ARG A 82 -18.95 30.89 -9.78
C ARG A 82 -20.27 31.56 -9.44
#